data_AF-A0A944U2A0-F1
#
_entry.id   AF-A0A944U2A0-F1
#
_cell.length_a   1.000
_cell.length_b   1.000
_cell.length_c   1.000
_cell.angle_alpha   90.00
_cell.angle_beta   90.00
_cell.angle_gamma   90.00
#
_symmetry.space_group_name_H-M   'P 1'
#
loop_
_entity.id
_entity.type
_entity.pdbx_description
1 polymer ?
#
loop_
_entity_poly.entity_id
_entity_poly.type
_entity_poly.pdbx_seq_one_letter_code
_entity_poly.pdbx_strand_id
1 'polypeptide(L)'
;MFKSNKQSKNIFIATALFMTGLIIVGIFLAASRLQEIPCSLDYNGTHTFSIGGHEVVIETKTFAEEGPAEVIVSGEHFREVLDSLSNQDLYMNVSPASVSWTNIDGKRWRDLLIWRPDEPTGQHHTASVYLSSDDGKLHRLIPPLKRGQ
;
A
#
# COMPACT_ATOMS: atom_id res chain seq x y z
N MET A 1 35.55 -49.51 3.63
CA MET A 1 34.13 -49.11 3.52
C MET A 1 33.99 -47.63 3.92
N PHE A 2 34.21 -46.68 3.01
CA PHE A 2 34.30 -45.22 3.29
C PHE A 2 33.22 -44.38 2.56
N LYS A 3 32.03 -44.95 2.32
CA LYS A 3 30.92 -44.23 1.64
C LYS A 3 30.10 -43.30 2.57
N SER A 4 30.21 -43.45 3.88
CA SER A 4 29.36 -42.77 4.88
C SER A 4 29.54 -41.23 4.90
N ASN A 5 30.78 -40.72 4.81
CA ASN A 5 31.08 -39.31 5.06
C ASN A 5 30.72 -38.36 3.89
N LYS A 6 30.59 -38.88 2.66
CA LYS A 6 30.18 -38.07 1.49
C LYS A 6 28.66 -37.98 1.38
N GLN A 7 27.97 -39.08 1.71
CA GLN A 7 26.52 -39.15 1.69
C GLN A 7 25.89 -38.30 2.81
N SER A 8 26.47 -38.31 4.01
CA SER A 8 26.02 -37.46 5.12
C SER A 8 26.18 -35.96 4.84
N LYS A 9 27.29 -35.55 4.23
CA LYS A 9 27.53 -34.15 3.79
C LYS A 9 26.52 -33.71 2.73
N ASN A 10 26.25 -34.56 1.75
CA ASN A 10 25.27 -34.26 0.71
C ASN A 10 23.85 -34.12 1.27
N ILE A 11 23.47 -34.99 2.23
CA ILE A 11 22.18 -34.89 2.93
C ILE A 11 22.10 -33.58 3.71
N PHE A 12 23.14 -33.23 4.47
CA PHE A 12 23.18 -31.99 5.26
C PHE A 12 23.08 -30.74 4.38
N ILE A 13 23.78 -30.71 3.23
CA ILE A 13 23.69 -29.60 2.28
C ILE A 13 22.28 -29.51 1.68
N ALA A 14 21.67 -30.65 1.33
CA ALA A 14 20.32 -30.68 0.78
C ALA A 14 19.26 -30.19 1.80
N THR A 15 19.33 -30.62 3.07
CA THR A 15 18.44 -30.11 4.12
C THR A 15 18.68 -28.64 4.40
N ALA A 16 19.92 -28.18 4.43
CA ALA A 16 20.23 -26.76 4.62
C ALA A 16 19.61 -25.91 3.50
N LEU A 17 19.83 -26.28 2.22
CA LEU A 17 19.25 -25.58 1.08
C LEU A 17 17.72 -25.57 1.10
N PHE A 18 17.10 -26.70 1.45
CA PHE A 18 15.65 -26.81 1.56
C PHE A 18 15.10 -25.88 2.66
N MET A 19 15.71 -25.88 3.84
CA MET A 19 15.31 -25.02 4.95
C MET A 19 15.52 -23.54 4.63
N THR A 20 16.63 -23.18 3.98
CA THR A 20 16.87 -21.81 3.50
C THR A 20 15.80 -21.40 2.49
N GLY A 21 15.43 -22.29 1.56
CA GLY A 21 14.35 -22.07 0.61
C GLY A 21 13.01 -21.78 1.30
N LEU A 22 12.64 -22.59 2.31
CA LEU A 22 11.41 -22.37 3.08
C LEU A 22 11.41 -21.05 3.85
N ILE A 23 12.54 -20.66 4.45
CA ILE A 23 12.67 -19.39 5.16
C ILE A 23 12.47 -18.21 4.20
N ILE A 24 13.10 -18.25 3.02
CA ILE A 24 12.94 -17.20 2.01
C ILE A 24 11.48 -17.07 1.57
N VAL A 25 10.81 -18.20 1.31
CA VAL A 25 9.39 -18.22 0.95
C VAL A 25 8.52 -17.65 2.08
N GLY A 26 8.79 -18.03 3.34
CA GLY A 26 8.08 -17.51 4.50
C GLY A 26 8.20 -16.00 4.66
N ILE A 27 9.41 -15.46 4.53
CA ILE A 27 9.66 -14.00 4.58
C ILE A 27 8.93 -13.30 3.44
N PHE A 28 8.99 -13.83 2.22
CA PHE A 28 8.32 -13.23 1.07
C PHE A 28 6.79 -13.16 1.25
N LEU A 29 6.18 -14.24 1.76
CA LEU A 29 4.75 -14.26 2.07
C LEU A 29 4.39 -13.26 3.17
N ALA A 30 5.17 -13.20 4.25
CA ALA A 30 4.93 -12.25 5.34
C ALA A 30 5.05 -10.79 4.88
N ALA A 31 6.12 -10.45 4.13
CA ALA A 31 6.30 -9.13 3.54
C ALA A 31 5.15 -8.77 2.59
N SER A 32 4.67 -9.76 1.82
CA SER A 32 3.53 -9.56 0.93
C SER A 32 2.25 -9.22 1.69
N ARG A 33 2.01 -9.86 2.84
CA ARG A 33 0.85 -9.52 3.70
C ARG A 33 1.00 -8.17 4.40
N LEU A 34 2.21 -7.80 4.80
CA LEU A 34 2.46 -6.48 5.40
C LEU A 34 2.13 -5.34 4.44
N GLN A 35 2.37 -5.52 3.14
CA GLN A 35 2.02 -4.52 2.13
C GLN A 35 0.50 -4.32 1.97
N GLU A 36 -0.33 -5.28 2.39
CA GLU A 36 -1.80 -5.15 2.42
C GLU A 36 -2.28 -4.29 3.61
N ILE A 37 -1.42 -4.07 4.61
CA ILE A 37 -1.74 -3.24 5.77
C ILE A 37 -1.58 -1.77 5.39
N PRO A 38 -2.61 -0.92 5.58
CA PRO A 38 -2.49 0.51 5.29
C PRO A 38 -1.41 1.19 6.12
N CYS A 39 -0.51 1.91 5.45
CA CYS A 39 0.49 2.77 6.06
C CYS A 39 0.02 4.23 5.97
N SER A 40 -0.03 4.90 7.11
CA SER A 40 -0.34 6.33 7.17
C SER A 40 0.67 7.16 6.40
N LEU A 41 0.18 8.13 5.65
CA LEU A 41 1.00 9.18 5.05
C LEU A 41 1.21 10.28 6.10
N ASP A 42 2.33 10.98 6.03
CA ASP A 42 2.55 12.18 6.85
C ASP A 42 1.60 13.31 6.42
N TYR A 43 1.26 14.22 7.33
CA TYR A 43 0.60 15.49 6.99
C TYR A 43 1.58 16.43 6.30
N ASN A 44 1.09 17.22 5.34
CA ASN A 44 1.94 18.16 4.57
C ASN A 44 3.15 17.47 3.93
N GLY A 45 2.99 16.18 3.61
CA GLY A 45 4.04 15.30 3.14
C GLY A 45 3.98 15.08 1.64
N THR A 46 5.12 14.70 1.07
CA THR A 46 5.23 14.27 -0.32
C THR A 46 5.84 12.89 -0.34
N HIS A 47 5.11 11.93 -0.91
CA HIS A 47 5.48 10.52 -0.92
C HIS A 47 5.55 10.02 -2.36
N THR A 48 6.69 9.46 -2.75
CA THR A 48 6.90 8.89 -4.08
C THR A 48 6.77 7.38 -4.02
N PHE A 49 5.97 6.83 -4.92
CA PHE A 49 5.73 5.40 -5.07
C PHE A 49 6.13 4.95 -6.48
N SER A 50 6.66 3.74 -6.59
CA SER A 50 6.87 3.06 -7.87
C SER A 50 5.90 1.89 -7.98
N ILE A 51 4.95 1.97 -8.92
CA ILE A 51 3.85 1.03 -9.10
C ILE A 51 3.94 0.47 -10.52
N GLY A 52 4.26 -0.82 -10.65
CA GLY A 52 4.39 -1.44 -11.99
C GLY A 52 5.47 -0.83 -12.89
N GLY A 53 6.44 -0.10 -12.32
CA GLY A 53 7.45 0.65 -13.07
C GLY A 53 7.06 2.11 -13.34
N HIS A 54 5.87 2.54 -12.95
CA HIS A 54 5.40 3.92 -13.05
C HIS A 54 5.69 4.66 -11.75
N GLU A 55 6.26 5.87 -11.85
CA GLU A 55 6.46 6.74 -10.69
C GLU A 55 5.21 7.60 -10.47
N VAL A 56 4.71 7.59 -9.24
CA VAL A 56 3.55 8.37 -8.81
C VAL A 56 3.88 9.08 -7.50
N VAL A 57 3.50 10.34 -7.41
CA VAL A 57 3.65 11.18 -6.23
C VAL A 57 2.29 11.42 -5.59
N ILE A 58 2.21 11.19 -4.28
CA ILE A 58 1.06 11.54 -3.45
C ILE A 58 1.49 12.64 -2.49
N GLU A 59 0.87 13.80 -2.61
CA GLU A 59 1.00 14.91 -1.67
C GLU A 59 -0.22 14.95 -0.76
N THR A 60 0.01 15.15 0.54
CA THR A 60 -1.03 15.48 1.51
C THR A 60 -0.87 16.95 1.89
N LYS A 61 -1.94 17.74 1.93
CA LYS A 61 -1.89 19.16 2.31
C LYS A 61 -2.99 19.49 3.29
N THR A 62 -2.65 20.00 4.47
CA THR A 62 -3.64 20.46 5.44
C THR A 62 -4.00 21.91 5.17
N PHE A 63 -5.29 22.25 5.22
CA PHE A 63 -5.73 23.64 5.20
C PHE A 63 -5.75 24.21 6.62
N ALA A 64 -4.78 25.05 6.98
CA ALA A 64 -4.68 25.75 8.27
C ALA A 64 -4.53 24.84 9.53
N GLU A 65 -4.50 25.43 10.73
CA GLU A 65 -4.30 24.71 12.02
C GLU A 65 -5.39 23.65 12.27
N GLU A 66 -6.56 23.76 11.64
CA GLU A 66 -7.63 22.76 11.64
C GLU A 66 -8.35 22.81 10.28
N GLY A 67 -8.22 21.76 9.46
CA GLY A 67 -8.88 21.68 8.15
C GLY A 67 -8.30 20.60 7.22
N PRO A 68 -9.11 20.10 6.27
CA PRO A 68 -8.90 18.79 5.64
C PRO A 68 -7.56 18.62 4.95
N ALA A 69 -7.06 17.39 5.01
CA ALA A 69 -5.87 16.96 4.27
C ALA A 69 -6.25 16.69 2.80
N GLU A 70 -6.12 17.69 1.94
CA GLU A 70 -6.19 17.53 0.49
C GLU A 70 -5.19 16.45 0.07
N VAL A 71 -5.64 15.46 -0.71
CA VAL A 71 -4.74 14.45 -1.28
C VAL A 71 -4.58 14.72 -2.76
N ILE A 72 -3.39 15.10 -3.16
CA ILE A 72 -3.04 15.34 -4.55
C ILE A 72 -2.27 14.12 -5.04
N VAL A 73 -2.73 13.51 -6.12
CA VAL A 73 -2.07 12.38 -6.76
C VAL A 73 -1.58 12.82 -8.12
N SER A 74 -0.31 12.59 -8.43
CA SER A 74 0.27 12.96 -9.72
C SER A 74 1.22 11.90 -10.24
N GLY A 75 1.18 11.67 -11.54
CA GLY A 75 2.16 10.86 -12.25
C GLY A 75 2.70 11.64 -13.44
N GLU A 76 3.41 10.97 -14.35
CA GLU A 76 4.08 11.60 -15.49
C GLU A 76 3.17 12.51 -16.34
N HIS A 77 1.89 12.14 -16.47
CA HIS A 77 0.94 12.80 -17.38
C HIS A 77 -0.39 13.17 -16.73
N PHE A 78 -0.51 13.09 -15.40
CA PHE A 78 -1.75 13.43 -14.72
C PHE A 78 -1.49 14.07 -13.36
N ARG A 79 -2.44 14.87 -12.93
CA ARG A 79 -2.51 15.42 -11.58
C ARG A 79 -3.98 15.53 -11.20
N GLU A 80 -4.37 14.81 -10.16
CA GLU A 80 -5.73 14.80 -9.64
C GLU A 80 -5.74 15.23 -8.18
N VAL A 81 -6.73 16.04 -7.83
CA VAL A 81 -6.99 16.46 -6.46
C VAL A 81 -8.17 15.65 -5.96
N LEU A 82 -7.98 14.94 -4.85
CA LEU A 82 -9.01 14.18 -4.18
C LEU A 82 -9.57 15.03 -3.05
N ASP A 83 -10.69 15.69 -3.33
CA ASP A 83 -11.40 16.56 -2.38
C ASP A 83 -11.70 15.83 -1.07
N SER A 84 -11.69 16.55 0.06
CA SER A 84 -12.07 15.95 1.34
C SER A 84 -13.45 15.32 1.26
N LEU A 85 -13.59 14.12 1.85
CA LEU A 85 -14.85 13.39 1.84
C LEU A 85 -15.89 13.98 2.81
N SER A 86 -15.52 14.94 3.66
CA SER A 86 -16.39 15.54 4.66
C SER A 86 -16.20 17.07 4.79
N ASN A 87 -17.31 17.82 4.78
CA ASN A 87 -17.35 19.25 5.14
C ASN A 87 -17.18 19.50 6.65
N GLN A 88 -17.17 18.45 7.48
CA GLN A 88 -17.01 18.53 8.94
C GLN A 88 -15.54 18.45 9.38
N ASP A 89 -14.62 18.31 8.42
CA ASP A 89 -13.17 18.17 8.63
C ASP A 89 -12.47 19.49 9.03
N LEU A 90 -13.23 20.58 9.16
CA LEU A 90 -12.77 21.91 9.56
C LEU A 90 -12.61 22.08 11.09
N TYR A 91 -13.06 21.10 11.90
CA TYR A 91 -13.19 21.28 13.35
C TYR A 91 -12.63 20.13 14.19
N MET A 92 -11.90 19.16 13.61
CA MET A 92 -11.40 17.99 14.34
C MET A 92 -10.04 17.49 13.82
N ASN A 93 -9.36 16.73 14.69
CA ASN A 93 -8.09 16.05 14.41
C ASN A 93 -8.30 14.87 13.45
N VAL A 94 -8.37 15.15 12.15
CA VAL A 94 -8.62 14.16 11.09
C VAL A 94 -7.37 13.33 10.84
N SER A 95 -7.43 12.00 11.01
CA SER A 95 -6.34 11.07 10.67
C SER A 95 -5.83 11.29 9.24
N PRO A 96 -4.52 11.13 8.96
CA PRO A 96 -4.02 11.34 7.60
C PRO A 96 -4.54 10.25 6.66
N ALA A 97 -4.49 10.53 5.36
CA ALA A 97 -4.69 9.49 4.36
C ALA A 97 -3.66 8.36 4.53
N SER A 98 -4.00 7.16 4.11
CA SER A 98 -3.10 6.00 4.15
C SER A 98 -3.12 5.26 2.82
N VAL A 99 -2.10 4.44 2.58
CA VAL A 99 -1.98 3.63 1.36
C VAL A 99 -1.74 2.17 1.68
N SER A 100 -2.26 1.28 0.85
CA SER A 100 -1.94 -0.16 0.91
C SER A 100 -1.80 -0.74 -0.48
N TRP A 101 -1.06 -1.83 -0.60
CA TRP A 101 -0.93 -2.58 -1.83
C TRP A 101 -1.98 -3.68 -1.89
N THR A 102 -2.77 -3.73 -2.95
CA THR A 102 -3.83 -4.73 -3.11
C THR A 102 -3.96 -5.08 -4.58
N ASN A 103 -4.25 -6.35 -4.87
CA ASN A 103 -4.56 -6.78 -6.24
C ASN A 103 -6.05 -6.60 -6.48
N ILE A 104 -6.45 -5.52 -7.18
CA ILE A 104 -7.86 -5.19 -7.40
C ILE A 104 -8.37 -5.83 -8.68
N ASP A 105 -7.55 -5.80 -9.72
CA ASP A 105 -7.91 -6.19 -11.09
C ASP A 105 -7.52 -7.65 -11.43
N GLY A 106 -6.97 -8.38 -10.46
CA GLY A 106 -6.52 -9.76 -10.60
C GLY A 106 -5.23 -9.91 -11.40
N LYS A 107 -4.49 -8.82 -11.67
CA LYS A 107 -3.24 -8.86 -12.44
C LYS A 107 -2.06 -9.30 -11.59
N ARG A 108 -0.90 -9.41 -12.26
CA ARG A 108 0.33 -9.93 -11.65
C ARG A 108 0.88 -9.01 -10.58
N TRP A 109 0.77 -7.70 -10.79
CA TRP A 109 1.31 -6.68 -9.90
C TRP A 109 0.19 -6.13 -9.00
N ARG A 110 0.58 -5.57 -7.85
CA ARG A 110 -0.38 -4.97 -6.93
C ARG A 110 -0.57 -3.51 -7.26
N ASP A 111 -1.80 -3.08 -7.09
CA ASP A 111 -2.24 -1.71 -7.21
C ASP A 111 -2.08 -0.98 -5.87
N LEU A 112 -1.94 0.34 -5.92
CA LEU A 112 -1.85 1.16 -4.71
C LEU A 112 -3.23 1.73 -4.38
N LEU A 113 -3.84 1.24 -3.32
CA LEU A 113 -5.08 1.77 -2.76
C LEU A 113 -4.80 3.04 -1.96
N ILE A 114 -5.67 4.05 -2.13
CA ILE A 114 -5.61 5.29 -1.35
C ILE A 114 -6.82 5.34 -0.43
N TRP A 115 -6.57 5.21 0.87
CA TRP A 115 -7.56 5.25 1.93
C TRP A 115 -7.66 6.65 2.50
N ARG A 116 -8.86 7.21 2.48
CA ARG A 116 -9.14 8.52 3.05
C ARG A 116 -10.11 8.36 4.22
N PRO A 117 -9.96 9.14 5.29
CA PRO A 117 -10.93 9.16 6.37
C PRO A 117 -12.27 9.68 5.83
N ASP A 118 -13.36 9.04 6.23
CA ASP A 118 -14.72 9.42 5.81
C ASP A 118 -15.48 10.14 6.92
N GLU A 119 -14.96 10.08 8.15
CA GLU A 119 -15.58 10.62 9.34
C GLU A 119 -14.56 11.39 10.19
N PRO A 120 -15.00 12.41 10.95
CA PRO A 120 -14.12 13.26 11.77
C PRO A 120 -13.29 12.49 12.81
N THR A 121 -13.78 11.35 13.28
CA THR A 121 -13.09 10.51 14.27
C THR A 121 -11.93 9.71 13.67
N GLY A 122 -11.78 9.69 12.34
CA GLY A 122 -10.80 8.87 11.62
C GLY A 122 -11.01 7.36 11.79
N GLN A 123 -12.14 6.92 12.34
CA GLN A 123 -12.41 5.50 12.60
C GLN A 123 -12.82 4.75 11.33
N HIS A 124 -13.39 5.46 10.36
CA HIS A 124 -13.80 4.94 9.07
C HIS A 124 -12.92 5.50 7.97
N HIS A 125 -12.35 4.58 7.18
CA HIS A 125 -11.59 4.92 6.00
C HIS A 125 -12.24 4.26 4.78
N THR A 126 -12.42 5.03 3.71
CA THR A 126 -12.86 4.51 2.41
C THR A 126 -11.75 4.70 1.38
N ALA A 127 -11.51 3.64 0.61
CA ALA A 127 -10.81 3.73 -0.64
C ALA A 127 -11.82 3.84 -1.78
N SER A 128 -11.89 5.02 -2.37
CA SER A 128 -12.72 5.30 -3.57
C SER A 128 -11.88 5.32 -4.85
N VAL A 129 -10.56 5.31 -4.74
CA VAL A 129 -9.63 5.33 -5.86
C VAL A 129 -8.43 4.43 -5.60
N TYR A 130 -7.77 4.03 -6.68
CA TYR A 130 -6.50 3.31 -6.67
C TYR A 130 -5.64 3.70 -7.86
N LEU A 131 -4.33 3.48 -7.74
CA LEU A 131 -3.39 3.58 -8.86
C LEU A 131 -3.12 2.19 -9.41
N SER A 132 -3.43 1.97 -10.69
CA SER A 132 -3.22 0.68 -11.33
C SER A 132 -1.75 0.44 -11.63
N SER A 133 -1.29 -0.77 -11.36
CA SER A 133 0.05 -1.23 -11.73
C SER A 133 0.24 -1.51 -13.21
N ASP A 134 -0.84 -1.58 -14.00
CA ASP A 134 -0.77 -1.82 -15.44
C ASP A 134 -0.43 -0.51 -16.19
N ASP A 135 -1.18 0.55 -15.91
CA ASP A 135 -1.08 1.81 -16.65
C ASP A 135 -0.55 3.01 -15.83
N GLY A 136 -0.35 2.84 -14.52
CA GLY A 136 0.15 3.89 -13.63
C GLY A 136 -0.87 5.02 -13.37
N LYS A 137 -2.12 4.86 -13.78
CA LYS A 137 -3.16 5.91 -13.69
C LYS A 137 -4.07 5.71 -12.50
N LEU A 138 -4.76 6.80 -12.14
CA LEU A 138 -5.78 6.77 -11.11
C LEU A 138 -7.11 6.25 -11.65
N HIS A 139 -7.68 5.27 -10.97
CA HIS A 139 -8.95 4.64 -11.30
C HIS A 139 -9.91 4.74 -10.11
N ARG A 140 -11.22 4.80 -10.39
CA ARG A 140 -12.27 4.86 -9.36
C ARG A 140 -12.78 3.46 -9.02
N LEU A 141 -12.97 3.19 -7.74
CA LEU A 141 -13.61 1.97 -7.23
C LEU A 141 -15.13 2.15 -7.20
N ILE A 142 -15.85 1.21 -7.81
CA ILE A 142 -17.31 1.15 -7.78
C ILE A 142 -17.73 -0.29 -7.44
N PRO A 143 -18.27 -0.55 -6.23
CA PRO A 143 -18.43 0.39 -5.12
C PRO A 143 -17.10 0.75 -4.44
N PRO A 144 -17.02 1.87 -3.69
CA PRO A 144 -15.88 2.16 -2.83
C PRO A 144 -15.67 1.07 -1.77
N LEU A 145 -14.41 0.80 -1.43
CA LEU A 145 -14.04 -0.16 -0.39
C LEU A 145 -14.04 0.52 0.97
N LYS A 146 -14.77 -0.03 1.93
CA LYS A 146 -14.84 0.49 3.30
C LYS A 146 -14.00 -0.35 4.24
N ARG A 147 -13.29 0.31 5.15
CA ARG A 147 -12.67 -0.33 6.30
C ARG A 147 -13.66 -0.31 7.47
N GLY A 148 -14.25 -1.46 7.76
CA GLY A 148 -14.87 -1.74 9.05
C GLY A 148 -13.82 -2.35 9.98
N GLN A 149 -13.89 -2.02 11.27
CA GLN A 149 -13.09 -2.68 12.31
C GLN A 149 -13.29 -4.20 12.30
#